data_AF-A0A932ME91-F1
#
_entry.id   AF-A0A932ME91-F1
#
_cell.length_a   1.000
_cell.length_b   1.000
_cell.length_c   1.000
_cell.angle_alpha   90.00
_cell.angle_beta   90.00
_cell.angle_gamma   90.00
#
_symmetry.space_group_name_H-M   'P 1'
#
loop_
_entity.id
_entity.type
_entity.pdbx_description
1 polymer ?
#
loop_
_entity_poly.entity_id
_entity_poly.type
_entity_poly.pdbx_seq_one_letter_code
_entity_poly.pdbx_strand_id
1 'polypeptide(L)'
;MRSKVAPWVVALLAVAPLGGRVQAQRAGALPAADSSLLAGTAEEAARRWADETRAVVEQQRRLRWAPEQGEGAELGISFKGRFELKLDRLQNQRCTAGDIGNPVSGCQPGFPTPFVDQQFSLKAGGVVSQRIHLDLDYDSEREFSANNDIRVWYEGQEGEALQRVEVGNVTLDAPGSRFITAAIPANSFGVQAKAQFGALEVRSILAQQRGSSLRTRVYTVGERVTQPVDFELRDLDFEPGRFFFVVNPTDLFGYPDLDVLNLAGAALSPLQRPVSVRVYRLRALGGAAGANPNLGGINAVALRIDSPQRVGPLPWELLVEGRDYYLDPSALWLALAARVGTEDFLAVSYLTASGDTVGTFPAVGGGTDTLELIYEPRLGPEVPTFPYEMRNAYRLGGPDVTRSSLRLVVSLNHSERPLGGGDTYLTRLGLSLAADPAGLDEYNRVFPRERDPNGGAPVRDRFVVFPHLQPFADSARLVAGETNDSLYRTPAYLLQSQGPAPRFRLRVQYEATGPGDRSGLNLGAIQV
;
A
#
# COMPACT_ATOMS: atom_id res chain seq x y z
N MET A 1 -2.67 -9.22 -32.70
CA MET A 1 -3.94 -8.70 -33.25
C MET A 1 -4.40 -7.54 -32.38
N ARG A 2 -4.42 -6.32 -32.91
CA ARG A 2 -4.89 -5.10 -32.22
C ARG A 2 -6.34 -4.85 -32.63
N SER A 3 -7.30 -4.91 -31.70
CA SER A 3 -8.68 -4.51 -31.96
C SER A 3 -8.84 -3.01 -31.71
N LYS A 4 -9.14 -2.26 -32.77
CA LYS A 4 -9.53 -0.85 -32.72
C LYS A 4 -10.94 -0.74 -32.15
N VAL A 5 -11.12 0.05 -31.10
CA VAL A 5 -12.42 0.57 -30.65
C VAL A 5 -12.54 2.00 -31.18
N ALA A 6 -13.67 2.31 -31.83
CA ALA A 6 -13.94 3.58 -32.48
C ALA A 6 -14.10 4.75 -31.48
N PRO A 7 -13.66 5.97 -31.81
CA PRO A 7 -13.85 7.14 -30.97
C PRO A 7 -15.28 7.70 -31.15
N TRP A 8 -15.93 7.99 -30.03
CA TRP A 8 -17.20 8.71 -30.00
C TRP A 8 -16.97 10.20 -30.25
N VAL A 9 -17.84 10.77 -31.09
CA VAL A 9 -17.84 12.18 -31.49
C VAL A 9 -18.21 13.07 -30.30
N VAL A 10 -17.30 13.97 -29.92
CA VAL A 10 -17.52 15.01 -28.91
C VAL A 10 -18.12 16.24 -29.61
N ALA A 11 -19.38 16.54 -29.32
CA ALA A 11 -20.00 17.80 -29.72
C ALA A 11 -19.61 18.88 -28.70
N LEU A 12 -18.81 19.86 -29.14
CA LEU A 12 -18.48 21.06 -28.39
C LEU A 12 -19.73 21.96 -28.25
N LEU A 13 -20.21 22.16 -27.04
CA LEU A 13 -21.09 23.27 -26.69
C LEU A 13 -20.22 24.40 -26.11
N ALA A 14 -20.02 25.44 -26.91
CA ALA A 14 -19.38 26.68 -26.47
C ALA A 14 -20.41 27.50 -25.67
N VAL A 15 -20.09 27.80 -24.41
CA VAL A 15 -20.86 28.73 -23.57
C VAL A 15 -20.26 30.13 -23.74
N ALA A 16 -21.03 31.04 -24.33
CA ALA A 16 -20.77 32.48 -24.31
C ALA A 16 -21.71 33.16 -23.29
N PRO A 17 -21.30 34.24 -22.61
CA PRO A 17 -22.08 34.85 -21.54
C PRO A 17 -23.01 35.93 -22.10
N LEU A 18 -24.28 35.96 -21.69
CA LEU A 18 -25.14 37.14 -21.83
C LEU A 18 -26.12 37.23 -20.65
N GLY A 19 -25.86 38.20 -19.78
CA GLY A 19 -26.89 38.88 -19.01
C GLY A 19 -27.28 40.18 -19.74
N GLY A 20 -28.58 40.49 -19.76
CA GLY A 20 -29.14 41.75 -20.27
C GLY A 20 -30.63 41.60 -20.64
N ARG A 21 -31.53 42.14 -19.81
CA ARG A 21 -32.98 42.21 -20.06
C ARG A 21 -33.33 43.51 -20.80
N VAL A 22 -34.35 43.46 -21.66
CA VAL A 22 -35.16 44.63 -22.09
C VAL A 22 -36.64 44.34 -21.83
N GLN A 23 -37.34 45.38 -21.40
CA GLN A 23 -38.76 45.43 -21.04
C GLN A 23 -39.72 45.17 -22.20
N ALA A 24 -40.93 44.77 -21.79
CA ALA A 24 -42.04 44.26 -22.58
C ALA A 24 -42.63 45.22 -23.62
N GLN A 25 -42.93 44.66 -24.80
CA GLN A 25 -44.04 45.09 -25.64
C GLN A 25 -45.08 43.96 -25.71
N ARG A 26 -46.33 44.28 -25.36
CA ARG A 26 -47.52 43.44 -25.56
C ARG A 26 -47.84 43.40 -27.06
N ALA A 27 -47.94 42.20 -27.65
CA ALA A 27 -49.05 41.76 -28.51
C ALA A 27 -48.72 40.43 -29.19
N GLY A 28 -49.71 39.53 -29.23
CA GLY A 28 -49.72 38.35 -30.10
C GLY A 28 -49.91 37.04 -29.35
N ALA A 29 -51.15 36.55 -29.30
CA ALA A 29 -51.47 35.20 -28.89
C ALA A 29 -50.69 34.19 -29.75
N LEU A 30 -50.09 33.18 -29.13
CA LEU A 30 -49.48 32.04 -29.82
C LEU A 30 -50.59 31.22 -30.51
N PRO A 31 -50.44 30.83 -31.80
CA PRO A 31 -51.36 29.91 -32.43
C PRO A 31 -51.17 28.51 -31.84
N ALA A 32 -52.27 27.75 -31.78
CA ALA A 32 -52.28 26.36 -31.35
C ALA A 32 -51.24 25.53 -32.13
N ALA A 33 -50.54 24.64 -31.43
CA ALA A 33 -49.55 23.73 -32.02
C ALA A 33 -50.22 22.86 -33.10
N ASP A 34 -49.79 23.03 -34.34
CA ASP A 34 -50.20 22.21 -35.47
C ASP A 34 -49.53 20.83 -35.36
N SER A 35 -50.34 19.77 -35.36
CA SER A 35 -49.96 18.37 -35.13
C SER A 35 -49.22 17.73 -36.31
N SER A 36 -48.62 18.52 -37.20
CA SER A 36 -47.93 18.07 -38.41
C SER A 36 -46.42 17.82 -38.21
N LEU A 37 -45.88 18.01 -37.01
CA LEU A 37 -44.44 17.87 -36.69
C LEU A 37 -43.93 16.43 -36.43
N LEU A 38 -44.74 15.40 -36.63
CA LEU A 38 -44.36 13.99 -36.42
C LEU A 38 -44.08 13.20 -37.71
N ALA A 39 -43.71 13.88 -38.81
CA ALA A 39 -43.30 13.22 -40.04
C ALA A 39 -41.85 13.59 -40.41
N GLY A 40 -40.92 12.69 -40.10
CA GLY A 40 -39.51 12.80 -40.47
C GLY A 40 -38.62 11.91 -39.61
N THR A 41 -37.47 11.50 -40.14
CA THR A 41 -36.51 10.69 -39.36
C THR A 41 -35.78 11.56 -38.33
N ALA A 42 -35.34 10.97 -37.21
CA ALA A 42 -34.66 11.69 -36.13
C ALA A 42 -33.43 12.49 -36.60
N GLU A 43 -32.81 12.07 -37.70
CA GLU A 43 -31.66 12.74 -38.32
C GLU A 43 -32.03 14.05 -39.03
N GLU A 44 -33.25 14.15 -39.59
CA GLU A 44 -33.76 15.35 -40.24
C GLU A 44 -34.21 16.41 -39.23
N ALA A 45 -34.76 15.97 -38.09
CA ALA A 45 -35.11 16.85 -36.98
C ALA A 45 -33.85 17.44 -36.32
N ALA A 46 -32.78 16.65 -36.17
CA ALA A 46 -31.51 17.12 -35.63
C ALA A 46 -30.80 18.13 -36.54
N ARG A 47 -30.88 17.94 -37.88
CA ARG A 47 -30.29 18.89 -38.84
C ARG A 47 -31.05 20.22 -38.88
N ARG A 48 -32.39 20.20 -38.87
CA ARG A 48 -33.20 21.43 -38.83
C ARG A 48 -32.99 22.21 -37.53
N TRP A 49 -32.86 21.51 -36.39
CA TRP A 49 -32.53 22.14 -35.12
C TRP A 49 -31.13 22.76 -35.13
N ALA A 50 -30.13 22.09 -35.72
CA ALA A 50 -28.78 22.63 -35.83
C ALA A 50 -28.70 23.88 -36.73
N ASP A 51 -29.46 23.93 -37.82
CA ASP A 51 -29.48 25.07 -38.75
C ASP A 51 -30.24 26.28 -38.18
N GLU A 52 -31.37 26.06 -37.49
CA GLU A 52 -32.08 27.13 -36.76
C GLU A 52 -31.23 27.70 -35.62
N THR A 53 -30.51 26.84 -34.89
CA THR A 53 -29.63 27.29 -33.80
C THR A 53 -28.47 28.13 -34.34
N ARG A 54 -27.92 27.77 -35.51
CA ARG A 54 -26.81 28.50 -36.14
C ARG A 54 -27.26 29.87 -36.67
N ALA A 55 -28.48 29.97 -37.22
CA ALA A 55 -29.05 31.24 -37.68
C ALA A 55 -29.30 32.23 -36.53
N VAL A 56 -29.78 31.73 -35.37
CA VAL A 56 -30.02 32.55 -34.16
C VAL A 56 -28.70 33.07 -33.57
N VAL A 57 -27.64 32.25 -33.57
CA VAL A 57 -26.31 32.64 -33.09
C VAL A 57 -25.63 33.66 -34.01
N GLU A 58 -25.82 33.56 -35.33
CA GLU A 58 -25.28 34.55 -36.28
C GLU A 58 -26.02 35.89 -36.24
N GLN A 59 -27.33 35.88 -35.96
CA GLN A 59 -28.12 37.11 -35.81
C GLN A 59 -27.70 37.92 -34.57
N GLN A 60 -27.28 37.25 -33.48
CA GLN A 60 -26.74 37.92 -32.29
C GLN A 60 -25.32 38.46 -32.46
N ARG A 61 -24.53 37.92 -33.41
CA ARG A 61 -23.14 38.34 -33.65
C ARG A 61 -23.01 39.70 -34.36
N ARG A 62 -24.10 40.24 -34.94
CA ARG A 62 -24.11 41.52 -35.66
C ARG A 62 -24.38 42.75 -34.80
N LEU A 63 -24.71 42.61 -33.52
CA LEU A 63 -24.89 43.73 -32.60
C LEU A 63 -23.53 44.05 -31.95
N ARG A 64 -22.82 45.00 -32.56
CA ARG A 64 -21.52 45.49 -32.09
C ARG A 64 -21.67 46.25 -30.77
N TRP A 65 -20.79 45.91 -29.83
CA TRP A 65 -20.46 46.67 -28.63
C TRP A 65 -20.19 48.16 -28.94
N ALA A 66 -20.94 49.04 -28.30
CA ALA A 66 -20.48 50.36 -27.89
C ALA A 66 -20.60 50.41 -26.36
N PRO A 67 -19.55 50.79 -25.61
CA PRO A 67 -19.61 50.80 -24.15
C PRO A 67 -20.36 52.06 -23.70
N GLU A 68 -21.62 51.93 -23.33
CA GLU A 68 -22.28 52.93 -22.49
C GLU A 68 -21.88 52.68 -21.03
N GLN A 69 -21.29 53.71 -20.42
CA GLN A 69 -21.01 53.77 -18.99
C GLN A 69 -22.35 53.78 -18.24
N GLY A 70 -22.69 52.64 -17.62
CA GLY A 70 -23.85 52.49 -16.74
C GLY A 70 -23.42 51.94 -15.38
N GLU A 71 -23.92 52.56 -14.32
CA GLU A 71 -23.56 52.38 -12.92
C GLU A 71 -23.79 50.94 -12.38
N GLY A 72 -22.80 50.45 -11.60
CA GLY A 72 -23.03 49.64 -10.41
C GLY A 72 -23.46 48.17 -10.56
N ALA A 73 -22.54 47.27 -10.92
CA ALA A 73 -22.62 45.90 -10.41
C ALA A 73 -22.05 45.89 -8.98
N GLU A 74 -22.90 45.80 -7.95
CA GLU A 74 -22.42 45.54 -6.58
C GLU A 74 -21.73 44.17 -6.54
N LEU A 75 -20.40 44.20 -6.51
CA LEU A 75 -19.57 43.03 -6.28
C LEU A 75 -19.60 42.72 -4.77
N GLY A 76 -20.57 41.92 -4.34
CA GLY A 76 -20.69 41.42 -2.97
C GLY A 76 -19.71 40.30 -2.64
N ILE A 77 -18.44 40.41 -3.06
CA ILE A 77 -17.39 39.40 -2.81
C ILE A 77 -16.43 39.90 -1.74
N SER A 78 -16.30 39.13 -0.66
CA SER A 78 -15.19 39.26 0.29
C SER A 78 -14.04 38.38 -0.18
N PHE A 79 -12.83 38.93 -0.23
CA PHE A 79 -11.62 38.21 -0.60
C PHE A 79 -10.53 38.44 0.45
N LYS A 80 -9.90 37.36 0.91
CA LYS A 80 -8.73 37.36 1.78
C LYS A 80 -7.69 36.44 1.17
N GLY A 81 -6.53 37.00 0.82
CA GLY A 81 -5.39 36.25 0.32
C GLY A 81 -4.18 36.41 1.23
N ARG A 82 -3.46 35.33 1.48
CA ARG A 82 -2.09 35.32 2.00
C ARG A 82 -1.20 34.78 0.89
N PHE A 83 -0.13 35.48 0.58
CA PHE A 83 0.89 35.03 -0.36
C PHE A 83 2.24 35.20 0.33
N GLU A 84 2.97 34.10 0.47
CA GLU A 84 4.29 34.06 1.06
C GLU A 84 5.26 33.48 0.04
N LEU A 85 6.34 34.22 -0.20
CA LEU A 85 7.39 33.84 -1.11
C LEU A 85 8.68 33.72 -0.31
N LYS A 86 9.22 32.50 -0.24
CA LYS A 86 10.51 32.25 0.41
C LYS A 86 11.58 32.02 -0.65
N LEU A 87 12.64 32.81 -0.56
CA LEU A 87 13.82 32.73 -1.42
C LEU A 87 15.02 32.37 -0.54
N ASP A 88 15.34 31.08 -0.48
CA ASP A 88 16.45 30.59 0.33
C ASP A 88 17.72 30.42 -0.51
N ARG A 89 18.84 30.92 0.00
CA ARG A 89 20.18 30.65 -0.53
C ARG A 89 20.92 29.70 0.42
N LEU A 90 21.06 28.45 0.00
CA LEU A 90 21.93 27.50 0.68
C LEU A 90 23.39 27.82 0.32
N GLN A 91 24.14 28.36 1.29
CA GLN A 91 25.58 28.58 1.14
C GLN A 91 26.33 27.51 1.95
N ASN A 92 27.05 26.63 1.25
CA ASN A 92 27.90 25.64 1.91
C ASN A 92 29.16 26.36 2.46
N GLN A 93 29.23 26.56 3.78
CA GLN A 93 30.33 27.29 4.44
C GLN A 93 31.66 26.51 4.49
N ARG A 94 31.71 25.30 3.94
CA ARG A 94 32.88 24.42 3.98
C ARG A 94 33.79 24.48 2.73
N CYS A 95 33.40 25.20 1.69
CA CYS A 95 34.24 25.36 0.50
C CYS A 95 35.20 26.55 0.69
N THR A 96 36.51 26.28 0.74
CA THR A 96 37.54 27.33 0.73
C THR A 96 37.93 27.69 -0.71
N ALA A 97 38.66 28.80 -0.91
CA ALA A 97 39.11 29.19 -2.24
C ALA A 97 39.99 28.14 -2.94
N GLY A 98 40.63 27.23 -2.18
CA GLY A 98 41.42 26.11 -2.71
C GLY A 98 40.57 24.94 -3.24
N ASP A 99 39.30 24.85 -2.86
CA ASP A 99 38.43 23.71 -3.22
C ASP A 99 37.66 23.92 -4.53
N ILE A 100 37.58 25.16 -5.03
CA ILE A 100 36.77 25.59 -6.19
C ILE A 100 37.23 24.98 -7.53
N GLY A 101 38.41 24.34 -7.56
CA GLY A 101 38.94 23.60 -8.72
C GLY A 101 39.25 22.12 -8.45
N ASN A 102 38.93 21.61 -7.24
CA ASN A 102 39.23 20.23 -6.87
C ASN A 102 38.06 19.29 -7.23
N PRO A 103 38.21 18.41 -8.25
CA PRO A 103 37.12 17.57 -8.76
C PRO A 103 36.63 16.51 -7.73
N VAL A 104 37.35 16.30 -6.63
CA VAL A 104 36.99 15.36 -5.56
C VAL A 104 36.22 16.05 -4.41
N SER A 105 36.25 17.39 -4.33
CA SER A 105 35.65 18.14 -3.22
C SER A 105 34.12 18.26 -3.28
N GLY A 106 33.52 18.07 -4.45
CA GLY A 106 32.09 18.34 -4.69
C GLY A 106 31.72 19.84 -4.65
N CYS A 107 32.68 20.75 -4.45
CA CYS A 107 32.47 22.20 -4.51
C CYS A 107 32.36 22.62 -5.99
N GLN A 108 31.15 22.85 -6.48
CA GLN A 108 30.93 23.36 -7.83
C GLN A 108 30.98 24.90 -7.85
N PRO A 109 31.80 25.53 -8.73
CA PRO A 109 31.64 26.95 -9.04
C PRO A 109 30.37 27.11 -9.86
N GLY A 110 29.30 27.52 -9.20
CA GLY A 110 28.02 27.80 -9.85
C GLY A 110 27.14 28.65 -8.95
N PHE A 111 26.37 29.55 -9.54
CA PHE A 111 25.26 30.18 -8.83
C PHE A 111 24.25 29.07 -8.50
N PRO A 112 24.06 28.66 -7.23
CA PRO A 112 23.08 27.64 -6.91
C PRO A 112 21.70 28.16 -7.35
N THR A 113 20.94 27.35 -8.09
CA THR A 113 19.58 27.72 -8.49
C THR A 113 18.78 28.01 -7.22
N PRO A 114 18.24 29.23 -7.05
CA PRO A 114 17.46 29.57 -5.87
C PRO A 114 16.26 28.63 -5.82
N PHE A 115 16.01 28.04 -4.66
CA PHE A 115 14.75 27.33 -4.43
C PHE A 115 13.70 28.38 -4.07
N VAL A 116 12.60 28.36 -4.80
CA VAL A 116 11.48 29.28 -4.63
C VAL A 116 10.35 28.48 -4.01
N ASP A 117 10.09 28.72 -2.72
CA ASP A 117 8.93 28.16 -2.05
C ASP A 117 7.77 29.17 -2.13
N GLN A 118 6.64 28.73 -2.67
CA GLN A 118 5.46 29.56 -2.89
C GLN A 118 4.31 29.01 -2.07
N GLN A 119 3.90 29.76 -1.07
CA GLN A 119 2.79 29.42 -0.21
C GLN A 119 1.68 30.44 -0.41
N PHE A 120 0.46 29.97 -0.66
CA PHE A 120 -0.68 30.84 -0.83
C PHE A 120 -1.94 30.23 -0.24
N SER A 121 -2.70 31.06 0.48
CA SER A 121 -4.02 30.73 0.98
C SER A 121 -5.03 31.78 0.52
N LEU A 122 -6.15 31.33 -0.03
CA LEU A 122 -7.21 32.15 -0.60
C LEU A 122 -8.53 31.78 0.07
N LYS A 123 -9.18 32.77 0.69
CA LYS A 123 -10.57 32.66 1.12
C LYS A 123 -11.40 33.71 0.39
N ALA A 124 -12.39 33.27 -0.37
CA ALA A 124 -13.32 34.17 -1.05
C ALA A 124 -14.76 33.70 -0.85
N GLY A 125 -15.66 34.63 -0.55
CA GLY A 125 -17.05 34.32 -0.29
C GLY A 125 -17.94 35.48 -0.72
N GLY A 126 -19.03 35.18 -1.42
CA GLY A 126 -19.93 36.24 -1.84
C GLY A 126 -20.94 35.87 -2.91
N VAL A 127 -21.78 36.86 -3.24
CA VAL A 127 -22.80 36.74 -4.29
C VAL A 127 -22.61 37.88 -5.29
N VAL A 128 -22.60 37.54 -6.58
CA VAL A 128 -22.53 38.46 -7.70
C VAL A 128 -23.86 38.43 -8.43
N SER A 129 -24.47 39.61 -8.60
CA SER A 129 -25.71 39.77 -9.37
C SER A 129 -26.87 38.86 -8.92
N GLN A 130 -26.90 38.49 -7.63
CA GLN A 130 -27.91 37.61 -7.00
C GLN A 130 -28.06 36.21 -7.61
N ARG A 131 -27.16 35.81 -8.51
CA ARG A 131 -27.26 34.53 -9.25
C ARG A 131 -25.98 33.73 -9.20
N ILE A 132 -24.82 34.36 -9.04
CA ILE A 132 -23.53 33.65 -8.96
C ILE A 132 -23.05 33.73 -7.54
N HIS A 133 -22.79 32.57 -6.95
CA HIS A 133 -22.30 32.43 -5.60
C HIS A 133 -20.91 31.83 -5.65
N LEU A 134 -20.04 32.36 -4.80
CA LEU A 134 -18.65 31.93 -4.67
C LEU A 134 -18.42 31.55 -3.20
N ASP A 135 -17.87 30.36 -3.00
CA ASP A 135 -17.29 29.91 -1.75
C ASP A 135 -15.96 29.22 -2.07
N LEU A 136 -14.85 29.84 -1.66
CA LEU A 136 -13.49 29.42 -1.93
C LEU A 136 -12.74 29.42 -0.61
N ASP A 137 -12.21 28.27 -0.21
CA ASP A 137 -11.27 28.12 0.89
C ASP A 137 -10.14 27.18 0.46
N TYR A 138 -9.08 27.79 -0.08
CA TYR A 138 -7.89 27.11 -0.59
C TYR A 138 -6.68 27.47 0.25
N ASP A 139 -5.87 26.48 0.60
CA ASP A 139 -4.55 26.67 1.21
C ASP A 139 -3.56 25.67 0.59
N SER A 140 -2.46 26.18 0.00
CA SER A 140 -1.41 25.36 -0.60
C SER A 140 -0.67 24.49 0.42
N GLU A 141 -0.70 24.88 1.71
CA GLU A 141 -0.06 24.15 2.81
C GLU A 141 -1.02 23.18 3.52
N ARG A 142 -2.25 23.03 3.04
CA ARG A 142 -3.21 22.10 3.65
C ARG A 142 -2.70 20.67 3.55
N GLU A 143 -2.50 20.03 4.71
CA GLU A 143 -2.00 18.65 4.83
C GLU A 143 -2.77 17.67 3.94
N PHE A 144 -4.09 17.84 3.83
CA PHE A 144 -4.96 17.11 2.92
C PHE A 144 -5.54 18.04 1.85
N SER A 145 -5.07 17.90 0.60
CA SER A 145 -5.54 18.71 -0.54
C SER A 145 -7.04 18.56 -0.83
N ALA A 146 -7.63 17.44 -0.40
CA ALA A 146 -9.05 17.14 -0.52
C ALA A 146 -9.93 18.03 0.38
N ASN A 147 -9.35 18.66 1.41
CA ASN A 147 -10.06 19.58 2.28
C ASN A 147 -10.15 20.99 1.69
N ASN A 148 -9.46 21.30 0.58
CA ASN A 148 -9.63 22.56 -0.13
C ASN A 148 -11.04 22.61 -0.76
N ASP A 149 -11.83 23.58 -0.35
CA ASP A 149 -13.21 23.78 -0.81
C ASP A 149 -13.21 24.87 -1.89
N ILE A 150 -13.64 24.51 -3.08
CA ILE A 150 -13.81 25.42 -4.20
C ILE A 150 -15.22 25.16 -4.71
N ARG A 151 -16.15 26.07 -4.50
CA ARG A 151 -17.53 25.97 -4.99
C ARG A 151 -17.95 27.27 -5.61
N VAL A 152 -18.27 27.20 -6.89
CA VAL A 152 -18.89 28.29 -7.64
C VAL A 152 -20.18 27.77 -8.20
N TRP A 153 -21.30 28.41 -7.88
CA TRP A 153 -22.58 28.00 -8.45
C TRP A 153 -23.40 29.16 -8.99
N TYR A 154 -24.09 28.87 -10.08
CA TYR A 154 -25.20 29.64 -10.59
C TYR A 154 -26.50 29.15 -9.94
N GLU A 155 -27.35 30.08 -9.55
CA GLU A 155 -28.70 29.83 -9.06
C GLU A 155 -29.73 30.53 -9.95
N GLY A 156 -30.66 29.74 -10.50
CA GLY A 156 -31.74 30.22 -11.35
C GLY A 156 -32.83 30.92 -10.54
N GLN A 157 -33.54 31.85 -11.18
CA GLN A 157 -34.69 32.49 -10.55
C GLN A 157 -35.90 31.56 -10.51
N GLU A 158 -36.88 31.90 -9.66
CA GLU A 158 -38.15 31.19 -9.58
C GLU A 158 -38.81 31.09 -10.97
N GLY A 159 -39.15 29.88 -11.38
CA GLY A 159 -39.75 29.57 -12.68
C GLY A 159 -38.77 29.31 -13.83
N GLU A 160 -37.44 29.44 -13.64
CA GLU A 160 -36.45 29.08 -14.66
C GLU A 160 -36.25 27.55 -14.74
N ALA A 161 -36.10 27.00 -15.96
CA ALA A 161 -35.89 25.57 -16.12
C ALA A 161 -34.53 25.10 -15.60
N LEU A 162 -33.49 25.94 -15.69
CA LEU A 162 -32.18 25.66 -15.12
C LEU A 162 -32.14 26.21 -13.69
N GLN A 163 -32.07 25.31 -12.71
CA GLN A 163 -32.15 25.65 -11.30
C GLN A 163 -30.77 25.92 -10.70
N ARG A 164 -29.77 25.09 -11.02
CA ARG A 164 -28.41 25.25 -10.47
C ARG A 164 -27.36 24.69 -11.41
N VAL A 165 -26.23 25.38 -11.53
CA VAL A 165 -25.00 24.84 -12.15
C VAL A 165 -23.86 25.10 -11.20
N GLU A 166 -23.19 24.06 -10.74
CA GLU A 166 -22.12 24.11 -9.75
C GLU A 166 -20.82 23.57 -10.35
N VAL A 167 -19.71 24.25 -10.05
CA VAL A 167 -18.37 23.88 -10.47
C VAL A 167 -17.46 23.86 -9.25
N GLY A 168 -16.72 22.78 -9.10
CA GLY A 168 -15.75 22.57 -8.02
C GLY A 168 -16.08 21.35 -7.17
N ASN A 169 -16.06 21.45 -5.84
CA ASN A 169 -16.39 20.35 -4.94
C ASN A 169 -17.90 20.06 -5.00
N VAL A 170 -18.28 19.04 -5.77
CA VAL A 170 -19.68 18.66 -6.03
C VAL A 170 -20.04 17.35 -5.33
N THR A 171 -21.29 17.23 -4.87
CA THR A 171 -21.83 16.01 -4.25
C THR A 171 -23.16 15.64 -4.86
N LEU A 172 -23.27 14.40 -5.36
CA LEU A 172 -24.52 13.88 -5.88
C LEU A 172 -25.31 13.23 -4.75
N ASP A 173 -26.33 13.94 -4.29
CA ASP A 173 -27.37 13.36 -3.43
C ASP A 173 -28.47 12.74 -4.33
N ALA A 174 -28.40 11.42 -4.49
CA ALA A 174 -29.38 10.65 -5.27
C ALA A 174 -30.39 9.96 -4.32
N PRO A 175 -31.69 9.92 -4.65
CA PRO A 175 -32.68 9.23 -3.85
C PRO A 175 -32.28 7.76 -3.64
N GLY A 176 -32.40 7.27 -2.40
CA GLY A 176 -32.08 5.88 -2.06
C GLY A 176 -32.84 4.89 -2.94
N SER A 177 -32.12 4.01 -3.64
CA SER A 177 -32.69 2.96 -4.48
C SER A 177 -32.02 1.64 -4.17
N ARG A 178 -32.83 0.57 -4.04
CA ARG A 178 -32.34 -0.81 -3.87
C ARG A 178 -31.47 -1.31 -5.04
N PHE A 179 -31.45 -0.59 -6.15
CA PHE A 179 -30.68 -0.94 -7.36
C PHE A 179 -29.43 -0.08 -7.57
N ILE A 180 -29.22 0.97 -6.76
CA ILE A 180 -28.03 1.82 -6.82
C ILE A 180 -27.15 1.46 -5.62
N THR A 181 -26.26 0.50 -5.82
CA THR A 181 -25.38 -0.09 -4.77
C THR A 181 -24.02 0.58 -4.67
N ALA A 182 -23.73 1.59 -5.49
CA ALA A 182 -22.47 2.31 -5.43
C ALA A 182 -22.59 3.44 -4.39
N ALA A 183 -21.77 3.39 -3.34
CA ALA A 183 -21.51 4.57 -2.52
C ALA A 183 -21.06 5.69 -3.46
N ILE A 184 -21.88 6.72 -3.63
CA ILE A 184 -21.56 7.83 -4.52
C ILE A 184 -20.34 8.54 -3.90
N PRO A 185 -19.21 8.63 -4.62
CA PRO A 185 -17.99 9.17 -4.05
C PRO A 185 -18.19 10.59 -3.50
N ALA A 186 -18.10 10.73 -2.18
CA ALA A 186 -17.98 12.03 -1.53
C ALA A 186 -16.64 12.68 -1.94
N ASN A 187 -16.59 14.00 -1.90
CA ASN A 187 -15.39 14.79 -2.21
C ASN A 187 -14.90 14.68 -3.67
N SER A 188 -15.83 14.88 -4.61
CA SER A 188 -15.52 14.88 -6.04
C SER A 188 -15.35 16.31 -6.56
N PHE A 189 -14.38 16.53 -7.45
CA PHE A 189 -14.19 17.82 -8.12
C PHE A 189 -14.72 17.75 -9.55
N GLY A 190 -15.68 18.59 -9.90
CA GLY A 190 -16.37 18.48 -11.19
C GLY A 190 -17.44 19.54 -11.42
N VAL A 191 -18.37 19.21 -12.31
CA VAL A 191 -19.50 20.04 -12.68
C VAL A 191 -20.79 19.29 -12.37
N GLN A 192 -21.76 19.97 -11.77
CA GLN A 192 -23.09 19.46 -11.50
C GLN A 192 -24.14 20.42 -12.03
N ALA A 193 -25.20 19.90 -12.66
CA ALA A 193 -26.32 20.69 -13.12
C ALA A 193 -27.64 20.11 -12.62
N LYS A 194 -28.56 21.01 -12.24
CA LYS A 194 -29.93 20.70 -11.83
C LYS A 194 -30.89 21.50 -12.70
N ALA A 195 -31.81 20.82 -13.37
CA ALA A 195 -32.88 21.42 -14.16
C ALA A 195 -34.25 20.86 -13.74
N GLN A 196 -35.27 21.73 -13.75
CA GLN A 196 -36.66 21.40 -13.43
C GLN A 196 -37.55 21.74 -14.62
N PHE A 197 -38.26 20.74 -15.15
CA PHE A 197 -39.24 20.88 -16.22
C PHE A 197 -40.62 20.46 -15.70
N GLY A 198 -41.36 21.39 -15.10
CA GLY A 198 -42.64 21.09 -14.47
C GLY A 198 -42.46 20.16 -13.27
N ALA A 199 -42.92 18.91 -13.36
CA ALA A 199 -42.73 17.88 -12.33
C ALA A 199 -41.45 17.04 -12.51
N LEU A 200 -40.78 17.14 -13.67
CA LEU A 200 -39.56 16.38 -13.96
C LEU A 200 -38.32 17.13 -13.47
N GLU A 201 -37.57 16.50 -12.56
CA GLU A 201 -36.27 16.98 -12.11
C GLU A 201 -35.15 16.17 -12.78
N VAL A 202 -34.21 16.85 -13.44
CA VAL A 202 -33.03 16.23 -14.06
C VAL A 202 -31.78 16.74 -13.34
N ARG A 203 -31.01 15.81 -12.75
CA ARG A 203 -29.69 16.07 -12.16
C ARG A 203 -28.62 15.37 -12.98
N SER A 204 -27.55 16.07 -13.30
CA SER A 204 -26.37 15.49 -13.96
C SER A 204 -25.09 15.92 -13.23
N ILE A 205 -24.11 15.02 -13.19
CA ILE A 205 -22.80 15.25 -12.58
C ILE A 205 -21.70 14.67 -13.47
N LEU A 206 -20.61 15.43 -13.65
CA LEU A 206 -19.38 15.00 -14.28
C LEU A 206 -18.24 15.41 -13.36
N ALA A 207 -17.64 14.46 -12.64
CA ALA A 207 -16.64 14.76 -11.63
C ALA A 207 -15.53 13.70 -11.54
N GLN A 208 -14.35 14.14 -11.11
CA GLN A 208 -13.23 13.29 -10.76
C GLN A 208 -13.14 13.19 -9.24
N GLN A 209 -13.12 11.97 -8.70
CA GLN A 209 -12.96 11.74 -7.27
C GLN A 209 -11.58 12.22 -6.80
N ARG A 210 -11.54 13.05 -5.74
CA ARG A 210 -10.31 13.43 -5.05
C ARG A 210 -10.25 12.70 -3.70
N GLY A 211 -9.36 11.71 -3.59
CA GLY A 211 -9.14 10.95 -2.36
C GLY A 211 -9.13 9.43 -2.57
N SER A 212 -8.63 8.71 -1.55
CA SER A 212 -8.69 7.25 -1.47
C SER A 212 -10.08 6.82 -0.99
N SER A 213 -10.84 6.08 -1.81
CA SER A 213 -12.00 5.36 -1.29
C SER A 213 -11.51 4.21 -0.42
N LEU A 214 -11.67 4.34 0.90
CA LEU A 214 -11.55 3.18 1.77
C LEU A 214 -12.67 2.21 1.38
N ARG A 215 -12.27 1.02 0.92
CA ARG A 215 -13.20 -0.12 0.74
C ARG A 215 -14.06 -0.25 1.98
N THR A 216 -15.36 -0.49 1.79
CA THR A 216 -16.34 -0.73 2.86
C THR A 216 -15.74 -1.63 3.94
N ARG A 217 -15.55 -1.08 5.14
CA ARG A 217 -15.14 -1.85 6.33
C ARG A 217 -16.41 -2.21 7.09
N VAL A 218 -16.66 -3.51 7.23
CA VAL A 218 -17.74 -4.03 8.06
C VAL A 218 -17.17 -4.23 9.46
N TYR A 219 -17.83 -3.74 10.50
CA TYR A 219 -17.44 -4.03 11.88
C TYR A 219 -18.59 -4.79 12.53
N THR A 220 -18.29 -5.91 13.17
CA THR A 220 -19.31 -6.62 13.97
C THR A 220 -19.20 -6.13 15.41
N VAL A 221 -20.25 -5.45 15.89
CA VAL A 221 -20.28 -4.88 17.24
C VAL A 221 -20.92 -5.89 18.21
N GLY A 222 -20.11 -6.44 19.13
CA GLY A 222 -20.53 -7.35 20.20
C GLY A 222 -19.95 -6.96 21.57
N GLU A 223 -19.40 -7.91 22.34
CA GLU A 223 -18.59 -7.60 23.53
C GLU A 223 -17.25 -6.94 23.19
N ARG A 224 -16.71 -7.18 21.99
CA ARG A 224 -15.51 -6.53 21.43
C ARG A 224 -15.80 -6.07 19.99
N VAL A 225 -15.06 -5.08 19.51
CA VAL A 225 -15.09 -4.65 18.11
C VAL A 225 -14.19 -5.58 17.29
N THR A 226 -14.79 -6.31 16.33
CA THR A 226 -14.02 -7.10 15.37
C THR A 226 -14.10 -6.49 13.97
N GLN A 227 -13.00 -6.61 13.22
CA GLN A 227 -12.92 -6.23 11.81
C GLN A 227 -12.54 -7.47 10.98
N PRO A 228 -13.35 -7.88 9.99
CA PRO A 228 -12.96 -8.90 9.04
C PRO A 228 -11.84 -8.35 8.15
N VAL A 229 -10.78 -9.13 8.03
CA VAL A 229 -9.62 -8.88 7.19
C VAL A 229 -9.55 -9.98 6.14
N ASP A 230 -9.41 -9.60 4.87
CA ASP A 230 -9.28 -10.50 3.72
C ASP A 230 -8.19 -9.96 2.79
N PHE A 231 -7.13 -10.75 2.59
CA PHE A 231 -6.04 -10.41 1.69
C PHE A 231 -5.44 -11.68 1.09
N GLU A 232 -4.59 -11.47 0.09
CA GLU A 232 -3.91 -12.55 -0.61
C GLU A 232 -2.40 -12.35 -0.52
N LEU A 233 -1.69 -13.44 -0.25
CA LEU A 233 -0.24 -13.54 -0.35
C LEU A 233 0.13 -14.41 -1.55
N ARG A 234 1.29 -14.16 -2.13
CA ARG A 234 1.90 -15.02 -3.15
C ARG A 234 2.88 -15.99 -2.49
N ASP A 235 3.22 -17.06 -3.19
CA ASP A 235 4.36 -17.93 -2.84
C ASP A 235 5.69 -17.16 -2.65
N LEU A 236 5.87 -16.02 -3.31
CA LEU A 236 7.06 -15.18 -3.14
C LEU A 236 7.03 -14.32 -1.87
N ASP A 237 5.88 -14.18 -1.21
CA ASP A 237 5.65 -13.25 -0.09
C ASP A 237 5.91 -13.91 1.29
N PHE A 238 6.90 -14.82 1.36
CA PHE A 238 7.40 -15.30 2.64
C PHE A 238 7.99 -14.14 3.48
N GLU A 239 8.28 -14.39 4.75
CA GLU A 239 8.87 -13.40 5.65
C GLU A 239 10.42 -13.42 5.59
N PRO A 240 11.08 -12.59 4.76
CA PRO A 240 12.54 -12.56 4.69
C PRO A 240 13.14 -11.94 5.93
N GLY A 241 14.37 -12.37 6.23
CA GLY A 241 15.22 -11.75 7.22
C GLY A 241 14.79 -11.97 8.66
N ARG A 242 13.88 -12.91 8.94
CA ARG A 242 13.36 -13.15 10.29
C ARG A 242 13.71 -14.53 10.84
N PHE A 243 13.46 -15.57 10.07
CA PHE A 243 13.58 -16.95 10.51
C PHE A 243 14.87 -17.55 9.96
N PHE A 244 15.70 -18.07 10.85
CA PHE A 244 17.02 -18.61 10.49
C PHE A 244 17.29 -19.93 11.20
N PHE A 245 17.97 -20.84 10.54
CA PHE A 245 18.62 -21.95 11.20
C PHE A 245 19.85 -21.48 11.99
N VAL A 246 20.17 -22.21 13.06
CA VAL A 246 21.39 -22.03 13.88
C VAL A 246 22.52 -22.92 13.34
N VAL A 247 22.16 -24.11 12.85
CA VAL A 247 23.08 -25.07 12.23
C VAL A 247 22.85 -25.10 10.73
N ASN A 248 23.81 -25.63 9.96
CA ASN A 248 23.61 -25.80 8.53
C ASN A 248 22.43 -26.76 8.27
N PRO A 249 21.31 -26.29 7.68
CA PRO A 249 20.12 -27.11 7.54
C PRO A 249 20.31 -28.25 6.53
N THR A 250 21.26 -28.14 5.59
CA THR A 250 21.52 -29.21 4.61
C THR A 250 22.16 -30.44 5.25
N ASP A 251 22.74 -30.29 6.44
CA ASP A 251 23.36 -31.39 7.19
C ASP A 251 22.34 -32.12 8.07
N LEU A 252 21.12 -31.58 8.19
CA LEU A 252 20.03 -32.20 8.94
C LEU A 252 19.36 -33.30 8.10
N PHE A 253 19.18 -34.46 8.73
CA PHE A 253 18.48 -35.59 8.10
C PHE A 253 17.05 -35.20 7.72
N GLY A 254 16.69 -35.39 6.45
CA GLY A 254 15.36 -35.08 5.93
C GLY A 254 15.25 -33.73 5.23
N TYR A 255 16.28 -32.88 5.23
CA TYR A 255 16.24 -31.62 4.47
C TYR A 255 15.94 -31.86 2.97
N PRO A 256 15.03 -31.09 2.33
CA PRO A 256 14.23 -29.98 2.86
C PRO A 256 12.87 -30.34 3.49
N ASP A 257 12.50 -31.62 3.58
CA ASP A 257 11.27 -32.11 4.24
C ASP A 257 11.42 -32.16 5.77
N LEU A 258 11.56 -30.98 6.37
CA LEU A 258 11.80 -30.78 7.80
C LEU A 258 10.73 -29.89 8.43
N ASP A 259 9.91 -30.49 9.29
CA ASP A 259 8.89 -29.76 10.06
C ASP A 259 9.52 -29.03 11.26
N VAL A 260 10.00 -27.82 11.00
CA VAL A 260 10.70 -26.94 11.97
C VAL A 260 9.94 -26.74 13.27
N LEU A 261 8.60 -26.74 13.22
CA LEU A 261 7.77 -26.53 14.39
C LEU A 261 7.73 -27.76 15.31
N ASN A 262 8.19 -28.93 14.88
CA ASN A 262 8.15 -30.17 15.67
C ASN A 262 9.54 -30.80 15.86
N LEU A 263 10.63 -30.03 15.67
CA LEU A 263 12.01 -30.53 15.78
C LEU A 263 12.47 -30.87 17.19
N ALA A 264 11.87 -30.31 18.23
CA ALA A 264 12.30 -30.57 19.62
C ALA A 264 12.21 -32.07 20.00
N GLY A 265 11.26 -32.79 19.42
CA GLY A 265 11.09 -34.24 19.58
C GLY A 265 11.87 -35.09 18.57
N ALA A 266 12.57 -34.48 17.60
CA ALA A 266 13.29 -35.22 16.58
C ALA A 266 14.50 -35.97 17.16
N ALA A 267 14.72 -37.20 16.70
CA ALA A 267 15.89 -38.00 17.05
C ALA A 267 17.12 -37.47 16.28
N LEU A 268 17.82 -36.51 16.90
CA LEU A 268 19.04 -35.91 16.35
C LEU A 268 20.26 -36.43 17.09
N SER A 269 21.37 -36.63 16.36
CA SER A 269 22.67 -36.96 16.96
C SER A 269 23.09 -35.87 17.96
N PRO A 270 23.73 -36.22 19.10
CA PRO A 270 24.27 -35.22 20.04
C PRO A 270 25.23 -34.21 19.39
N LEU A 271 25.94 -34.64 18.33
CA LEU A 271 26.84 -33.79 17.53
C LEU A 271 26.11 -32.67 16.78
N GLN A 272 24.82 -32.85 16.47
CA GLN A 272 24.03 -31.92 15.67
C GLN A 272 23.03 -31.12 16.51
N ARG A 273 23.00 -31.34 17.83
CA ARG A 273 22.02 -30.71 18.73
C ARG A 273 22.67 -29.57 19.50
N PRO A 274 22.40 -28.31 19.17
CA PRO A 274 22.86 -27.18 19.98
C PRO A 274 22.21 -27.21 21.36
N VAL A 275 22.95 -26.82 22.40
CA VAL A 275 22.47 -26.75 23.79
C VAL A 275 22.73 -25.40 24.45
N SER A 276 23.58 -24.57 23.86
CA SER A 276 23.85 -23.20 24.28
C SER A 276 24.11 -22.41 23.02
N VAL A 277 23.24 -21.44 22.68
CA VAL A 277 23.33 -20.68 21.43
C VAL A 277 23.49 -19.20 21.78
N ARG A 278 24.39 -18.51 21.07
CA ARG A 278 24.49 -17.05 21.07
C ARG A 278 24.36 -16.55 19.64
N VAL A 279 23.63 -15.45 19.48
CA VAL A 279 23.32 -14.86 18.17
C VAL A 279 23.92 -13.47 18.13
N TYR A 280 24.55 -13.16 17.00
CA TYR A 280 25.32 -11.94 16.80
C TYR A 280 24.87 -11.24 15.54
N ARG A 281 24.73 -9.91 15.60
CA ARG A 281 24.41 -9.07 14.44
C ARG A 281 25.55 -8.10 14.20
N LEU A 282 25.91 -7.91 12.94
CA LEU A 282 26.78 -6.81 12.52
C LEU A 282 25.97 -5.93 11.57
N ARG A 283 25.71 -4.70 11.99
CA ARG A 283 24.99 -3.72 11.19
C ARG A 283 25.94 -2.97 10.29
N ALA A 284 25.54 -2.75 9.04
CA ALA A 284 26.35 -1.95 8.13
C ALA A 284 26.52 -0.52 8.65
N LEU A 285 27.70 0.05 8.43
CA LEU A 285 27.97 1.45 8.74
C LEU A 285 27.25 2.33 7.70
N GLY A 286 26.09 2.87 8.05
CA GLY A 286 25.28 3.69 7.15
C GLY A 286 24.73 4.95 7.82
N GLY A 287 25.13 6.12 7.31
CA GLY A 287 24.22 7.26 7.16
C GLY A 287 23.91 8.20 8.33
N ALA A 288 24.85 8.46 9.25
CA ALA A 288 24.95 9.72 10.01
C ALA A 288 26.35 9.81 10.60
N ALA A 289 27.04 10.95 10.46
CA ALA A 289 28.37 11.12 11.03
C ALA A 289 28.30 11.06 12.56
N GLY A 290 28.76 9.95 13.16
CA GLY A 290 29.17 9.91 14.58
C GLY A 290 28.76 8.70 15.42
N ALA A 291 27.82 7.84 15.01
CA ALA A 291 27.42 6.68 15.81
C ALA A 291 27.74 5.37 15.08
N ASN A 292 28.72 4.60 15.58
CA ASN A 292 28.90 3.22 15.17
C ASN A 292 27.74 2.40 15.77
N PRO A 293 26.82 1.83 14.97
CA PRO A 293 25.68 1.08 15.49
C PRO A 293 26.10 -0.20 16.21
N ASN A 294 27.35 -0.61 16.04
CA ASN A 294 27.93 -1.77 16.68
C ASN A 294 28.85 -1.40 17.86
N LEU A 295 28.78 -0.16 18.36
CA LEU A 295 29.57 0.28 19.51
C LEU A 295 29.28 -0.59 20.74
N GLY A 296 30.33 -1.04 21.44
CA GLY A 296 30.19 -1.96 22.57
C GLY A 296 29.97 -3.42 22.17
N GLY A 297 29.97 -3.72 20.87
CA GLY A 297 29.97 -5.08 20.35
C GLY A 297 31.26 -5.84 20.67
N ILE A 298 31.19 -7.14 20.49
CA ILE A 298 32.27 -8.10 20.73
C ILE A 298 33.15 -8.17 19.49
N ASN A 299 34.45 -7.90 19.64
CA ASN A 299 35.40 -8.06 18.54
C ASN A 299 35.57 -9.55 18.19
N ALA A 300 35.04 -9.94 17.03
CA ALA A 300 35.14 -11.31 16.54
C ALA A 300 35.28 -11.36 15.02
N VAL A 301 35.75 -12.52 14.53
CA VAL A 301 35.81 -12.85 13.11
C VAL A 301 34.75 -13.90 12.82
N ALA A 302 33.71 -13.55 12.06
CA ALA A 302 32.76 -14.54 11.57
C ALA A 302 33.37 -15.29 10.38
N LEU A 303 33.30 -16.62 10.43
CA LEU A 303 33.83 -17.55 9.46
C LEU A 303 32.68 -18.15 8.67
N ARG A 304 32.88 -18.32 7.37
CA ARG A 304 31.98 -19.11 6.54
C ARG A 304 32.42 -20.57 6.57
N ILE A 305 31.47 -21.52 6.71
CA ILE A 305 31.73 -22.95 6.89
C ILE A 305 32.66 -23.60 5.82
N ASP A 306 32.62 -23.11 4.58
CA ASP A 306 33.27 -23.74 3.42
C ASP A 306 34.44 -22.94 2.82
N SER A 307 34.74 -21.76 3.36
CA SER A 307 35.57 -20.77 2.68
C SER A 307 36.54 -20.10 3.66
N PRO A 308 37.74 -19.72 3.19
CA PRO A 308 38.63 -18.86 3.98
C PRO A 308 38.06 -17.45 4.17
N GLN A 309 36.89 -17.14 3.59
CA GLN A 309 36.23 -15.85 3.73
C GLN A 309 35.87 -15.56 5.19
N ARG A 310 36.25 -14.36 5.62
CA ARG A 310 36.18 -13.88 6.99
C ARG A 310 35.51 -12.52 7.01
N VAL A 311 34.58 -12.31 7.93
CA VAL A 311 34.00 -10.99 8.22
C VAL A 311 34.50 -10.57 9.59
N GLY A 312 35.46 -9.66 9.61
CA GLY A 312 36.08 -9.18 10.84
C GLY A 312 37.61 -9.20 10.82
N PRO A 313 38.25 -8.80 11.93
CA PRO A 313 37.66 -8.54 13.24
C PRO A 313 36.81 -7.26 13.27
N LEU A 314 35.55 -7.39 13.71
CA LEU A 314 34.61 -6.27 13.84
C LEU A 314 33.85 -6.42 15.16
N PRO A 315 33.32 -5.33 15.74
CA PRO A 315 32.51 -5.41 16.95
C PRO A 315 31.11 -5.91 16.59
N TRP A 316 30.79 -7.16 16.92
CA TRP A 316 29.47 -7.76 16.70
C TRP A 316 28.54 -7.50 17.88
N GLU A 317 27.32 -7.04 17.62
CA GLU A 317 26.28 -6.89 18.64
C GLU A 317 25.81 -8.27 19.11
N LEU A 318 25.98 -8.58 20.39
CA LEU A 318 25.39 -9.78 21.00
C LEU A 318 23.90 -9.55 21.23
N LEU A 319 23.06 -10.35 20.56
CA LEU A 319 21.62 -10.31 20.73
C LEU A 319 21.20 -11.08 21.99
N VAL A 320 20.13 -10.61 22.64
CA VAL A 320 19.58 -11.21 23.86
C VAL A 320 18.33 -12.03 23.55
N GLU A 321 18.34 -13.31 23.92
CA GLU A 321 17.19 -14.20 23.79
C GLU A 321 15.98 -13.65 24.57
N GLY A 322 14.78 -13.78 24.02
CA GLY A 322 13.54 -13.28 24.62
C GLY A 322 13.32 -11.78 24.45
N ARG A 323 14.34 -11.03 24.05
CA ARG A 323 14.26 -9.58 23.74
C ARG A 323 14.47 -9.29 22.25
N ASP A 324 15.56 -9.81 21.70
CA ASP A 324 16.01 -9.51 20.34
C ASP A 324 15.70 -10.66 19.38
N TYR A 325 15.58 -11.89 19.90
CA TYR A 325 15.18 -13.08 19.14
C TYR A 325 14.49 -14.12 20.03
N TYR A 326 13.68 -14.96 19.40
CA TYR A 326 13.12 -16.20 19.95
C TYR A 326 14.02 -17.35 19.51
N LEU A 327 14.35 -18.26 20.41
CA LEU A 327 15.05 -19.51 20.12
C LEU A 327 14.07 -20.67 20.30
N ASP A 328 13.97 -21.54 19.31
CA ASP A 328 13.12 -22.73 19.41
C ASP A 328 13.68 -23.73 20.45
N PRO A 329 12.83 -24.50 21.17
CA PRO A 329 13.31 -25.53 22.10
C PRO A 329 14.26 -26.58 21.52
N SER A 330 14.26 -26.80 20.20
CA SER A 330 15.25 -27.65 19.54
C SER A 330 16.64 -27.02 19.45
N ALA A 331 16.74 -25.70 19.67
CA ALA A 331 17.88 -24.82 19.43
C ALA A 331 18.43 -24.86 17.99
N LEU A 332 17.69 -25.46 17.04
CA LEU A 332 18.09 -25.57 15.64
C LEU A 332 17.73 -24.36 14.80
N TRP A 333 16.76 -23.55 15.23
CA TRP A 333 16.31 -22.37 14.52
C TRP A 333 15.88 -21.27 15.48
N LEU A 334 15.86 -20.05 14.96
CA LEU A 334 15.53 -18.83 15.67
C LEU A 334 14.61 -17.94 14.84
N ALA A 335 13.93 -17.01 15.51
CA ALA A 335 13.18 -15.94 14.88
C ALA A 335 13.54 -14.58 15.49
N LEU A 336 14.02 -13.65 14.68
CA LEU A 336 14.39 -12.31 15.14
C LEU A 336 13.14 -11.46 15.46
N ALA A 337 13.22 -10.64 16.51
CA ALA A 337 12.18 -9.65 16.84
C ALA A 337 12.05 -8.61 15.71
N ALA A 338 13.20 -8.08 15.27
CA ALA A 338 13.33 -7.18 14.14
C ALA A 338 14.07 -7.89 13.02
N ARG A 339 13.57 -7.76 11.79
CA ARG A 339 14.23 -8.35 10.61
C ARG A 339 15.69 -7.91 10.53
N VAL A 340 16.55 -8.78 10.02
CA VAL A 340 17.92 -8.42 9.64
C VAL A 340 17.85 -7.36 8.54
N GLY A 341 18.72 -6.35 8.61
CA GLY A 341 18.80 -5.31 7.60
C GLY A 341 19.34 -5.86 6.28
N THR A 342 19.08 -5.17 5.17
CA THR A 342 19.52 -5.64 3.84
C THR A 342 21.04 -5.64 3.65
N GLU A 343 21.76 -4.94 4.53
CA GLU A 343 23.23 -4.85 4.55
C GLU A 343 23.83 -5.46 5.82
N ASP A 344 23.00 -6.07 6.67
CA ASP A 344 23.46 -6.58 7.96
C ASP A 344 23.86 -8.06 7.83
N PHE A 345 24.79 -8.48 8.67
CA PHE A 345 25.22 -9.87 8.78
C PHE A 345 24.65 -10.50 10.05
N LEU A 346 24.45 -11.82 10.01
CA LEU A 346 24.06 -12.61 11.18
C LEU A 346 25.05 -13.76 11.36
N ALA A 347 25.48 -13.96 12.60
CA ALA A 347 26.39 -15.04 12.98
C ALA A 347 25.93 -15.67 14.30
N VAL A 348 26.41 -16.87 14.58
CA VAL A 348 26.13 -17.61 15.81
C VAL A 348 27.40 -18.20 16.40
N SER A 349 27.32 -18.54 17.68
CA SER A 349 28.19 -19.55 18.27
C SER A 349 27.36 -20.47 19.15
N TYR A 350 27.74 -21.75 19.20
CA TYR A 350 27.00 -22.71 20.00
C TYR A 350 27.84 -23.87 20.52
N LEU A 351 27.35 -24.50 21.58
CA LEU A 351 27.81 -25.80 22.06
C LEU A 351 26.85 -26.87 21.59
N THR A 352 27.37 -28.00 21.13
CA THR A 352 26.58 -29.19 20.85
C THR A 352 26.37 -30.01 22.13
N ALA A 353 25.40 -30.92 22.12
CA ALA A 353 25.17 -31.83 23.24
C ALA A 353 26.33 -32.83 23.44
N SER A 354 27.19 -33.05 22.42
CA SER A 354 28.44 -33.79 22.55
C SER A 354 29.57 -32.99 23.22
N GLY A 355 29.40 -31.67 23.39
CA GLY A 355 30.40 -30.77 23.98
C GLY A 355 31.30 -30.08 22.96
N ASP A 356 31.06 -30.26 21.66
CA ASP A 356 31.81 -29.57 20.61
C ASP A 356 31.38 -28.09 20.55
N THR A 357 32.33 -27.21 20.28
CA THR A 357 32.08 -25.76 20.16
C THR A 357 32.15 -25.35 18.69
N VAL A 358 31.12 -24.66 18.22
CA VAL A 358 31.12 -23.97 16.93
C VAL A 358 31.30 -22.48 17.17
N GLY A 359 32.36 -21.91 16.59
CA GLY A 359 32.89 -20.60 16.96
C GLY A 359 33.55 -20.60 18.34
N THR A 360 33.58 -19.44 18.99
CA THR A 360 33.93 -19.27 20.40
C THR A 360 32.76 -18.65 21.16
N PHE A 361 32.83 -18.66 22.49
CA PHE A 361 31.90 -17.93 23.35
C PHE A 361 32.57 -16.65 23.86
N PRO A 362 32.71 -15.61 23.01
CA PRO A 362 33.43 -14.41 23.35
C PRO A 362 32.94 -13.76 24.65
N ALA A 363 33.88 -13.22 25.41
CA ALA A 363 33.62 -12.23 26.43
C ALA A 363 34.05 -10.85 25.91
N VAL A 364 33.52 -9.77 26.51
CA VAL A 364 33.94 -8.41 26.17
C VAL A 364 35.45 -8.27 26.43
N GLY A 365 36.26 -8.18 25.36
CA GLY A 365 37.72 -7.98 25.45
C GLY A 365 38.63 -9.16 25.11
N GLY A 366 38.13 -10.24 24.47
CA GLY A 366 38.93 -11.35 23.95
C GLY A 366 39.59 -11.05 22.59
N GLY A 367 40.82 -11.51 22.36
CA GLY A 367 41.66 -11.11 21.22
C GLY A 367 41.58 -11.98 19.95
N THR A 368 40.84 -13.10 19.96
CA THR A 368 40.78 -14.05 18.82
C THR A 368 39.46 -14.82 18.77
N ASP A 369 38.34 -14.13 18.97
CA ASP A 369 37.03 -14.79 18.93
C ASP A 369 36.55 -15.06 17.52
N THR A 370 35.96 -16.24 17.31
CA THR A 370 35.41 -16.66 16.03
C THR A 370 33.92 -16.95 16.15
N LEU A 371 33.17 -16.69 15.09
CA LEU A 371 31.74 -16.97 15.00
C LEU A 371 31.46 -17.76 13.73
N GLU A 372 30.35 -18.48 13.68
CA GLU A 372 29.84 -19.10 12.46
C GLU A 372 28.90 -18.14 11.76
N LEU A 373 29.19 -17.81 10.50
CA LEU A 373 28.36 -16.91 9.70
C LEU A 373 27.15 -17.66 9.15
N ILE A 374 25.94 -17.15 9.39
CA ILE A 374 24.69 -17.80 8.97
C ILE A 374 23.85 -16.94 8.03
N TYR A 375 24.14 -15.65 7.90
CA TYR A 375 23.50 -14.78 6.92
C TYR A 375 24.46 -13.72 6.42
N GLU A 376 24.42 -13.51 5.10
CA GLU A 376 25.20 -12.50 4.42
C GLU A 376 24.28 -11.66 3.52
N PRO A 377 24.44 -10.32 3.55
CA PRO A 377 23.63 -9.44 2.75
C PRO A 377 23.92 -9.61 1.26
N ARG A 378 22.85 -9.60 0.45
CA ARG A 378 22.90 -9.59 -1.02
C ARG A 378 23.62 -10.78 -1.69
N LEU A 379 23.71 -11.92 -1.00
CA LEU A 379 24.22 -13.16 -1.59
C LEU A 379 23.09 -14.13 -1.94
N GLY A 380 23.35 -15.00 -2.92
CA GLY A 380 22.42 -15.98 -3.46
C GLY A 380 22.77 -17.43 -3.13
N PRO A 381 22.16 -18.41 -3.81
CA PRO A 381 22.34 -19.84 -3.53
C PRO A 381 23.76 -20.36 -3.77
N GLU A 382 24.64 -19.55 -4.34
CA GLU A 382 26.06 -19.85 -4.53
C GLU A 382 26.87 -19.88 -3.23
N VAL A 383 26.35 -19.33 -2.12
CA VAL A 383 27.01 -19.38 -0.81
C VAL A 383 26.30 -20.35 0.15
N PRO A 384 27.03 -21.05 1.03
CA PRO A 384 26.47 -22.00 2.00
C PRO A 384 25.63 -21.33 3.10
N THR A 385 25.72 -20.02 3.26
CA THR A 385 24.91 -19.25 4.21
C THR A 385 23.48 -19.03 3.69
N PHE A 386 23.24 -19.20 2.39
CA PHE A 386 21.93 -19.01 1.77
C PHE A 386 20.80 -19.91 2.33
N PRO A 387 20.97 -21.24 2.50
CA PRO A 387 19.91 -22.10 2.99
C PRO A 387 19.54 -21.89 4.46
N TYR A 388 20.33 -21.13 5.24
CA TYR A 388 20.02 -20.83 6.63
C TYR A 388 18.77 -19.97 6.78
N GLU A 389 18.46 -19.09 5.81
CA GLU A 389 17.22 -18.30 5.84
C GLU A 389 16.03 -19.19 5.48
N MET A 390 15.06 -19.27 6.39
CA MET A 390 13.84 -20.05 6.18
C MET A 390 12.87 -19.32 5.24
N ARG A 391 12.30 -20.05 4.27
CA ARG A 391 11.43 -19.50 3.21
C ARG A 391 10.04 -20.13 3.16
N ASN A 392 9.65 -20.71 4.28
CA ASN A 392 8.40 -21.45 4.47
C ASN A 392 7.45 -20.77 5.48
N ALA A 393 7.77 -19.57 5.97
CA ALA A 393 6.96 -18.82 6.91
C ALA A 393 6.34 -17.57 6.25
N TYR A 394 5.03 -17.39 6.38
CA TYR A 394 4.27 -16.30 5.74
C TYR A 394 3.51 -15.51 6.80
N ARG A 395 3.66 -14.18 6.81
CA ARG A 395 3.04 -13.31 7.82
C ARG A 395 1.53 -13.19 7.60
N LEU A 396 0.75 -13.46 8.64
CA LEU A 396 -0.71 -13.35 8.64
C LEU A 396 -1.19 -12.00 9.21
N GLY A 397 -0.50 -11.48 10.22
CA GLY A 397 -0.88 -10.22 10.88
C GLY A 397 -0.24 -10.07 12.25
N GLY A 398 -0.68 -9.06 13.00
CA GLY A 398 -0.21 -8.77 14.35
C GLY A 398 -0.85 -9.64 15.43
N PRO A 399 -0.65 -9.27 16.71
CA PRO A 399 -1.26 -9.96 17.85
C PRO A 399 -2.79 -9.82 17.92
N ASP A 400 -3.35 -8.83 17.22
CA ASP A 400 -4.78 -8.52 17.09
C ASP A 400 -5.57 -9.55 16.26
N VAL A 401 -4.88 -10.38 15.47
CA VAL A 401 -5.51 -11.47 14.71
C VAL A 401 -6.18 -12.47 15.67
N THR A 402 -7.46 -12.77 15.47
CA THR A 402 -8.18 -13.80 16.25
C THR A 402 -7.90 -15.18 15.67
N ARG A 403 -7.08 -16.01 16.34
CA ARG A 403 -6.60 -17.30 15.80
C ARG A 403 -7.73 -18.20 15.29
N SER A 404 -8.76 -18.42 16.10
CA SER A 404 -9.85 -19.35 15.77
C SER A 404 -10.69 -18.95 14.56
N SER A 405 -10.62 -17.66 14.18
CA SER A 405 -11.28 -17.14 12.98
C SER A 405 -10.44 -17.30 11.71
N LEU A 406 -9.18 -17.73 11.82
CA LEU A 406 -8.29 -17.87 10.67
C LEU A 406 -8.86 -18.88 9.67
N ARG A 407 -8.90 -18.46 8.42
CA ARG A 407 -9.14 -19.30 7.26
C ARG A 407 -8.02 -19.04 6.26
N LEU A 408 -7.46 -20.12 5.74
CA LEU A 408 -6.41 -20.08 4.74
C LEU A 408 -6.81 -20.98 3.58
N VAL A 409 -6.79 -20.43 2.37
CA VAL A 409 -6.99 -21.17 1.14
C VAL A 409 -5.72 -21.07 0.31
N VAL A 410 -5.18 -22.21 -0.11
CA VAL A 410 -4.04 -22.28 -1.04
C VAL A 410 -4.55 -22.67 -2.41
N SER A 411 -4.23 -21.88 -3.43
CA SER A 411 -4.67 -22.13 -4.80
C SER A 411 -3.56 -21.94 -5.82
N LEU A 412 -3.66 -22.66 -6.92
CA LEU A 412 -2.84 -22.52 -8.13
C LEU A 412 -3.79 -22.32 -9.31
N ASN A 413 -3.59 -21.26 -10.11
CA ASN A 413 -4.47 -20.93 -11.25
C ASN A 413 -5.97 -20.91 -10.87
N HIS A 414 -6.30 -20.33 -9.71
CA HIS A 414 -7.66 -20.28 -9.14
C HIS A 414 -8.27 -21.65 -8.76
N SER A 415 -7.49 -22.73 -8.79
CA SER A 415 -7.90 -24.04 -8.30
C SER A 415 -7.28 -24.31 -6.93
N GLU A 416 -8.10 -24.68 -5.96
CA GLU A 416 -7.65 -25.18 -4.64
C GLU A 416 -7.17 -26.63 -4.69
N ARG A 417 -7.45 -27.32 -5.81
CA ARG A 417 -7.07 -28.71 -6.02
C ARG A 417 -5.93 -28.84 -7.04
N PRO A 418 -5.01 -29.78 -6.81
CA PRO A 418 -3.98 -30.17 -7.76
C PRO A 418 -4.53 -30.61 -9.12
N LEU A 419 -3.73 -30.46 -10.16
CA LEU A 419 -4.02 -30.92 -11.52
C LEU A 419 -4.21 -32.44 -11.59
N GLY A 420 -3.51 -33.17 -10.72
CA GLY A 420 -3.66 -34.63 -10.57
C GLY A 420 -4.89 -35.06 -9.78
N GLY A 421 -5.74 -34.13 -9.32
CA GLY A 421 -6.87 -34.40 -8.45
C GLY A 421 -6.49 -34.71 -6.99
N GLY A 422 -7.48 -35.17 -6.21
CA GLY A 422 -7.34 -35.49 -4.80
C GLY A 422 -7.65 -34.32 -3.85
N ASP A 423 -6.98 -34.31 -2.70
CA ASP A 423 -7.17 -33.31 -1.65
C ASP A 423 -6.74 -31.90 -2.07
N THR A 424 -7.16 -30.90 -1.30
CA THR A 424 -6.78 -29.50 -1.52
C THR A 424 -5.27 -29.29 -1.33
N TYR A 425 -4.72 -28.22 -1.90
CA TYR A 425 -3.34 -27.83 -1.64
C TYR A 425 -3.08 -27.53 -0.16
N LEU A 426 -4.09 -27.08 0.59
CA LEU A 426 -3.98 -26.91 2.04
C LEU A 426 -3.62 -28.23 2.74
N THR A 427 -4.31 -29.31 2.39
CA THR A 427 -4.03 -30.66 2.93
C THR A 427 -2.73 -31.21 2.38
N ARG A 428 -2.55 -31.16 1.06
CA ARG A 428 -1.37 -31.69 0.39
C ARG A 428 -0.07 -31.03 0.85
N LEU A 429 -0.09 -29.74 1.18
CA LEU A 429 1.08 -29.04 1.72
C LEU A 429 1.22 -29.14 3.25
N GLY A 430 0.37 -29.95 3.91
CA GLY A 430 0.47 -30.27 5.33
C GLY A 430 0.04 -29.15 6.26
N LEU A 431 -0.84 -28.26 5.80
CA LEU A 431 -1.37 -27.15 6.60
C LEU A 431 -2.74 -27.46 7.21
N SER A 432 -3.45 -28.48 6.76
CA SER A 432 -4.79 -28.76 7.24
C SER A 432 -4.81 -29.53 8.56
N LEU A 433 -5.95 -29.46 9.26
CA LEU A 433 -6.25 -30.34 10.38
C LEU A 433 -6.49 -31.77 9.87
N ALA A 434 -5.92 -32.77 10.54
CA ALA A 434 -6.14 -34.17 10.18
C ALA A 434 -7.63 -34.58 10.24
N ALA A 435 -8.41 -33.96 11.13
CA ALA A 435 -9.84 -34.20 11.28
C ALA A 435 -10.72 -33.32 10.36
N ASP A 436 -10.17 -32.21 9.85
CA ASP A 436 -10.84 -31.28 8.95
C ASP A 436 -9.89 -30.85 7.82
N PRO A 437 -9.87 -31.58 6.69
CA PRO A 437 -9.01 -31.29 5.54
C PRO A 437 -9.27 -29.91 4.87
N ALA A 438 -10.39 -29.25 5.20
CA ALA A 438 -10.71 -27.91 4.70
C ALA A 438 -10.25 -26.80 5.66
N GLY A 439 -10.02 -27.12 6.93
CA GLY A 439 -9.58 -26.19 7.97
C GLY A 439 -8.06 -26.12 8.09
N LEU A 440 -7.52 -24.91 8.30
CA LEU A 440 -6.12 -24.70 8.69
C LEU A 440 -5.90 -25.29 10.10
N ASP A 441 -4.80 -26.00 10.32
CA ASP A 441 -4.35 -26.39 11.66
C ASP A 441 -3.69 -25.19 12.35
N GLU A 442 -4.50 -24.28 12.88
CA GLU A 442 -4.02 -23.05 13.50
C GLU A 442 -3.23 -23.29 14.78
N TYR A 443 -3.40 -24.45 15.42
CA TYR A 443 -2.70 -24.82 16.65
C TYR A 443 -1.27 -25.30 16.37
N ASN A 444 -1.05 -26.02 15.27
CA ASN A 444 0.26 -26.57 14.95
C ASN A 444 1.00 -25.84 13.82
N ARG A 445 0.30 -25.07 12.99
CA ARG A 445 0.87 -24.44 11.78
C ARG A 445 0.94 -22.92 11.84
N VAL A 446 0.37 -22.28 12.87
CA VAL A 446 0.47 -20.82 13.06
C VAL A 446 1.40 -20.51 14.23
N PHE A 447 2.61 -20.04 13.93
CA PHE A 447 3.60 -19.57 14.89
C PHE A 447 3.35 -18.10 15.27
N PRO A 448 3.65 -17.66 16.51
CA PRO A 448 3.90 -18.47 17.71
C PRO A 448 2.76 -19.42 18.05
N ARG A 449 2.98 -20.46 18.82
CA ARG A 449 1.95 -21.36 19.36
C ARG A 449 1.85 -21.17 20.86
N GLU A 450 0.76 -21.62 21.45
CA GLU A 450 0.58 -21.54 22.92
C GLU A 450 1.64 -22.34 23.68
N ARG A 451 2.14 -23.42 23.08
CA ARG A 451 3.22 -24.25 23.63
C ARG A 451 4.63 -23.70 23.41
N ASP A 452 4.79 -22.68 22.58
CA ASP A 452 6.11 -22.10 22.33
C ASP A 452 6.53 -21.29 23.58
N PRO A 453 7.81 -21.38 24.01
CA PRO A 453 8.30 -20.65 25.18
C PRO A 453 7.92 -19.17 25.16
N ASN A 454 7.41 -18.67 26.28
CA ASN A 454 6.95 -17.28 26.43
C ASN A 454 5.95 -16.81 25.35
N GLY A 455 5.19 -17.75 24.76
CA GLY A 455 4.26 -17.48 23.66
C GLY A 455 4.97 -16.97 22.39
N GLY A 456 6.20 -17.41 22.15
CA GLY A 456 7.07 -17.00 21.04
C GLY A 456 7.66 -15.59 21.15
N ALA A 457 7.59 -14.97 22.33
CA ALA A 457 8.25 -13.69 22.57
C ALA A 457 9.74 -13.77 22.19
N PRO A 458 10.31 -12.71 21.58
CA PRO A 458 9.74 -11.38 21.33
C PRO A 458 8.90 -11.25 20.05
N VAL A 459 8.71 -12.32 19.27
CA VAL A 459 7.94 -12.27 18.02
C VAL A 459 6.45 -12.26 18.34
N ARG A 460 5.76 -11.17 17.99
CA ARG A 460 4.33 -10.98 18.29
C ARG A 460 3.40 -11.13 17.10
N ASP A 461 3.95 -11.00 15.89
CA ASP A 461 3.21 -11.28 14.66
C ASP A 461 2.89 -12.77 14.55
N ARG A 462 1.81 -13.10 13.85
CA ARG A 462 1.41 -14.46 13.52
C ARG A 462 1.89 -14.84 12.13
N PHE A 463 2.40 -16.06 11.99
CA PHE A 463 2.92 -16.60 10.74
C PHE A 463 2.35 -17.99 10.49
N VAL A 464 1.85 -18.27 9.29
CA VAL A 464 1.66 -19.66 8.88
C VAL A 464 3.01 -20.22 8.45
N VAL A 465 3.38 -21.39 8.99
CA VAL A 465 4.65 -22.06 8.71
C VAL A 465 4.35 -23.41 8.07
N PHE A 466 4.81 -23.58 6.83
CA PHE A 466 4.69 -24.85 6.13
C PHE A 466 5.64 -25.90 6.73
N PRO A 467 5.22 -27.16 6.86
CA PRO A 467 6.08 -28.23 7.38
C PRO A 467 7.26 -28.56 6.47
N HIS A 468 7.16 -28.36 5.17
CA HIS A 468 8.29 -28.50 4.25
C HIS A 468 9.03 -27.15 4.15
N LEU A 469 10.36 -27.14 4.08
CA LEU A 469 11.15 -25.88 3.98
C LEU A 469 11.05 -25.21 2.61
N GLN A 470 10.73 -26.00 1.59
CA GLN A 470 10.54 -25.54 0.22
C GLN A 470 9.18 -25.99 -0.31
N PRO A 471 8.05 -25.60 0.31
CA PRO A 471 6.75 -26.23 0.09
C PRO A 471 6.29 -26.18 -1.37
N PHE A 472 6.64 -25.12 -2.11
CA PHE A 472 6.26 -24.97 -3.50
C PHE A 472 7.22 -25.65 -4.49
N ALA A 473 8.29 -26.27 -4.00
CA ALA A 473 9.25 -27.06 -4.79
C ALA A 473 9.23 -28.56 -4.41
N ASP A 474 8.30 -28.97 -3.53
CA ASP A 474 8.19 -30.35 -3.07
C ASP A 474 7.65 -31.25 -4.19
N SER A 475 8.57 -31.93 -4.89
CA SER A 475 8.23 -32.84 -5.99
C SER A 475 7.58 -34.15 -5.53
N ALA A 476 7.60 -34.47 -4.23
CA ALA A 476 6.87 -35.61 -3.70
C ALA A 476 5.37 -35.29 -3.55
N ARG A 477 5.03 -34.01 -3.33
CA ARG A 477 3.65 -33.56 -3.13
C ARG A 477 3.07 -32.84 -4.34
N LEU A 478 3.89 -32.20 -5.17
CA LEU A 478 3.47 -31.42 -6.34
C LEU A 478 3.95 -32.07 -7.64
N VAL A 479 3.14 -31.98 -8.71
CA VAL A 479 3.61 -32.41 -10.03
C VAL A 479 4.51 -31.34 -10.66
N ALA A 480 5.37 -31.72 -11.62
CA ALA A 480 6.29 -30.79 -12.28
C ALA A 480 5.61 -29.54 -12.89
N GLY A 481 4.35 -29.69 -13.32
CA GLY A 481 3.53 -28.59 -13.82
C GLY A 481 3.08 -27.60 -12.74
N GLU A 482 3.33 -27.84 -11.45
CA GLU A 482 2.87 -27.05 -10.30
C GLU A 482 4.03 -26.39 -9.53
N THR A 483 5.24 -26.95 -9.60
CA THR A 483 6.37 -26.51 -8.76
C THR A 483 6.93 -25.12 -9.09
N ASN A 484 7.50 -24.44 -8.10
CA ASN A 484 8.17 -23.14 -8.20
C ASN A 484 9.57 -23.16 -7.55
N ASP A 485 10.45 -24.03 -8.03
CA ASP A 485 11.80 -24.24 -7.48
C ASP A 485 12.66 -22.97 -7.51
N SER A 486 12.44 -22.11 -8.51
CA SER A 486 13.18 -20.87 -8.70
C SER A 486 13.07 -19.93 -7.49
N LEU A 487 11.96 -19.94 -6.76
CA LEU A 487 11.78 -19.17 -5.53
C LEU A 487 12.90 -19.46 -4.51
N TYR A 488 13.30 -20.72 -4.40
CA TYR A 488 14.32 -21.18 -3.44
C TYR A 488 15.75 -21.08 -3.99
N ARG A 489 15.92 -20.52 -5.19
CA ARG A 489 17.23 -20.24 -5.81
C ARG A 489 17.43 -18.75 -6.10
N THR A 490 16.42 -17.92 -5.91
CA THR A 490 16.51 -16.47 -6.13
C THR A 490 16.74 -15.75 -4.80
N PRO A 491 17.74 -14.86 -4.68
CA PRO A 491 17.92 -14.04 -3.48
C PRO A 491 16.70 -13.19 -3.12
N ALA A 492 16.42 -13.02 -1.83
CA ALA A 492 15.23 -12.32 -1.34
C ALA A 492 15.09 -10.89 -1.92
N TYR A 493 16.22 -10.16 -2.04
CA TYR A 493 16.25 -8.79 -2.59
C TYR A 493 15.95 -8.72 -4.10
N LEU A 494 16.01 -9.85 -4.81
CA LEU A 494 15.71 -9.96 -6.24
C LEU A 494 14.31 -10.52 -6.52
N LEU A 495 13.64 -11.14 -5.55
CA LEU A 495 12.38 -11.87 -5.79
C LEU A 495 11.29 -11.01 -6.42
N GLN A 496 11.16 -9.75 -6.01
CA GLN A 496 10.12 -8.86 -6.52
C GLN A 496 10.46 -8.25 -7.90
N SER A 497 11.75 -8.09 -8.23
CA SER A 497 12.21 -7.36 -9.42
C SER A 497 12.69 -8.27 -10.55
N GLN A 498 13.32 -9.39 -10.20
CA GLN A 498 13.97 -10.34 -11.10
C GLN A 498 13.63 -11.81 -10.77
N GLY A 499 12.72 -12.03 -9.82
CA GLY A 499 12.32 -13.38 -9.40
C GLY A 499 11.37 -14.07 -10.38
N PRO A 500 11.09 -15.37 -10.13
CA PRO A 500 10.12 -16.10 -10.91
C PRO A 500 8.73 -15.48 -10.78
N ALA A 501 7.85 -15.75 -11.75
CA ALA A 501 6.46 -15.36 -11.62
C ALA A 501 5.82 -16.10 -10.43
N PRO A 502 5.01 -15.42 -9.60
CA PRO A 502 4.30 -16.06 -8.51
C PRO A 502 3.29 -17.08 -9.07
N ARG A 503 3.27 -18.28 -8.50
CA ARG A 503 2.39 -19.37 -8.96
C ARG A 503 1.23 -19.58 -8.01
N PHE A 504 1.54 -19.81 -6.73
CA PHE A 504 0.51 -20.06 -5.72
C PHE A 504 -0.01 -18.75 -5.11
N ARG A 505 -1.31 -18.76 -4.78
CA ARG A 505 -2.00 -17.72 -4.01
C ARG A 505 -2.52 -18.28 -2.71
N LEU A 506 -2.23 -17.57 -1.62
CA LEU A 506 -2.66 -17.87 -0.26
C LEU A 506 -3.66 -16.80 0.13
N ARG A 507 -4.95 -17.12 0.08
CA ARG A 507 -5.99 -16.20 0.55
C ARG A 507 -6.18 -16.39 2.04
N VAL A 508 -6.02 -15.32 2.79
CA VAL A 508 -6.08 -15.29 4.26
C VAL A 508 -7.30 -14.48 4.67
N GLN A 509 -8.11 -15.05 5.55
CA GLN A 509 -9.25 -14.37 6.16
C GLN A 509 -9.23 -14.56 7.68
N TYR A 510 -9.54 -13.51 8.43
CA TYR A 510 -9.73 -13.57 9.88
C TYR A 510 -10.47 -12.35 10.42
N GLU A 511 -10.89 -12.42 11.67
CA GLU A 511 -11.36 -11.30 12.47
C GLU A 511 -10.19 -10.70 13.27
N ALA A 512 -9.91 -9.41 13.07
CA ALA A 512 -8.99 -8.64 13.90
C ALA A 512 -9.73 -8.04 15.08
N THR A 513 -9.23 -8.23 16.30
CA THR A 513 -9.79 -7.59 17.50
C THR A 513 -9.03 -6.30 17.78
N GLY A 514 -9.68 -5.16 17.59
CA GLY A 514 -9.07 -3.86 17.90
C GLY A 514 -9.02 -3.59 19.42
N PRO A 515 -8.15 -2.68 19.89
CA PRO A 515 -8.08 -2.26 21.30
C PRO A 515 -9.28 -1.40 21.76
N GLY A 516 -10.38 -1.39 21.03
CA GLY A 516 -11.53 -0.51 21.30
C GLY A 516 -12.47 -1.09 22.35
N ASP A 517 -12.69 -0.33 23.44
CA ASP A 517 -13.90 -0.45 24.24
C ASP A 517 -15.13 -0.10 23.38
N ARG A 518 -16.31 -0.57 23.81
CA ARG A 518 -17.63 -0.38 23.16
C ARG A 518 -17.98 1.06 22.75
N SER A 519 -17.20 2.06 23.16
CA SER A 519 -17.42 3.49 22.92
C SER A 519 -16.77 4.05 21.65
N GLY A 520 -15.94 3.31 20.90
CA GLY A 520 -15.25 3.87 19.73
C GLY A 520 -14.89 2.87 18.63
N LEU A 521 -15.30 3.18 17.39
CA LEU A 521 -14.88 2.48 16.17
C LEU A 521 -13.75 3.28 15.51
N ASN A 522 -12.53 2.72 15.47
CA ASN A 522 -11.43 3.33 14.71
C ASN A 522 -11.56 2.94 13.24
N LEU A 523 -12.03 3.87 12.41
CA LEU A 523 -12.19 3.67 10.97
C LEU A 523 -10.86 3.64 10.20
N GLY A 524 -9.72 3.85 10.87
CA GLY A 524 -8.40 4.01 10.25
C GLY A 524 -8.37 5.16 9.24
N ALA A 525 -9.25 6.15 9.43
CA ALA A 525 -9.44 7.31 8.60
C ALA A 525 -9.31 8.55 9.48
N ILE A 526 -8.58 9.54 9.00
CA ILE A 526 -8.42 10.84 9.67
C ILE A 526 -9.34 11.81 8.94
N GLN A 527 -10.20 12.52 9.68
CA GLN A 527 -11.18 13.49 9.14
C GLN A 527 -12.16 12.87 8.13
N VAL A 528 -12.98 11.92 8.60
CA VAL A 528 -14.07 11.26 7.83
C VAL A 528 -15.18 12.24 7.45
#